data_AF-A0A6B3CS50-F1
#
_entry.id   AF-A0A6B3CS50-F1
#
_cell.length_a   1.000
_cell.length_b   1.000
_cell.length_c   1.000
_cell.angle_alpha   90.00
_cell.angle_beta   90.00
_cell.angle_gamma   90.00
#
_symmetry.space_group_name_H-M   'P 1'
#
loop_
_entity.id
_entity.type
_entity.pdbx_description
1 polymer ?
#
loop_
_entity_poly.entity_id
_entity_poly.type
_entity_poly.pdbx_seq_one_letter_code
_entity_poly.pdbx_strand_id
1 'polypeptide(L)'
;AAGQAGVAVRSGAHPRLERCRVHHAAGSGLTATGEGSALEAVGCEVYEVRGSGVQVTGRATAHLTDCDVHRTTGDGVTLDTD
;
A
#
# COMPACT_ATOMS: atom_id res chain seq x y z
N ALA A 1 -3.83 2.59 -18.10
CA ALA A 1 -4.69 1.66 -17.34
C ALA A 1 -4.29 1.78 -15.88
N ALA A 2 -5.21 2.12 -14.98
CA ALA A 2 -4.94 2.04 -13.55
C ALA A 2 -4.77 0.55 -13.21
N GLY A 3 -3.54 0.12 -12.97
CA GLY A 3 -3.26 -1.26 -12.60
C GLY A 3 -3.96 -1.62 -11.29
N GLN A 4 -4.37 -2.87 -11.15
CA GLN A 4 -5.06 -3.34 -9.96
C GLN A 4 -4.08 -3.40 -8.77
N ALA A 5 -4.49 -2.81 -7.65
CA ALA A 5 -3.69 -2.87 -6.42
C ALA A 5 -3.67 -4.29 -5.83
N GLY A 6 -2.57 -4.66 -5.17
CA GLY A 6 -2.47 -5.95 -4.47
C GLY A 6 -3.40 -6.02 -3.26
N VAL A 7 -3.39 -4.98 -2.43
CA VAL A 7 -4.35 -4.77 -1.33
C VAL A 7 -4.87 -3.35 -1.39
N ALA A 8 -6.19 -3.18 -1.30
CA ALA A 8 -6.83 -1.87 -1.31
C ALA A 8 -7.69 -1.68 -0.06
N VAL A 9 -7.32 -0.69 0.75
CA VAL A 9 -8.03 -0.25 1.95
C VAL A 9 -8.80 1.01 1.61
N ARG A 10 -10.12 0.97 1.84
CA ARG A 10 -11.05 2.04 1.48
C ARG A 10 -12.26 2.03 2.41
N SER A 11 -13.08 3.07 2.32
CA SER A 11 -14.38 3.16 3.02
C SER A 11 -14.26 3.02 4.54
N GLY A 12 -13.24 3.62 5.15
CA GLY A 12 -13.03 3.56 6.61
C GLY A 12 -12.57 2.19 7.12
N ALA A 13 -12.04 1.32 6.26
CA ALA A 13 -11.49 0.04 6.69
C ALA A 13 -10.16 0.18 7.47
N HIS A 14 -9.93 -0.76 8.40
CA HIS A 14 -8.75 -0.83 9.27
C HIS A 14 -8.11 -2.24 9.32
N PRO A 15 -7.62 -2.79 8.20
CA PRO A 15 -6.98 -4.11 8.21
C PRO A 15 -5.57 -4.05 8.83
N ARG A 16 -5.19 -5.18 9.44
CA ARG A 16 -3.83 -5.48 9.86
C ARG A 16 -3.27 -6.61 9.01
N LEU A 17 -2.15 -6.36 8.34
CA LEU A 17 -1.35 -7.35 7.63
C LEU A 17 -0.14 -7.72 8.49
N GLU A 18 0.11 -9.01 8.65
CA GLU A 18 1.26 -9.50 9.41
C GLU A 18 2.00 -10.57 8.61
N ARG A 19 3.29 -10.36 8.38
CA ARG A 19 4.17 -11.31 7.68
C ARG A 19 3.62 -11.72 6.30
N CYS A 20 2.97 -10.78 5.62
CA CYS A 20 2.43 -10.98 4.28
C CYS A 20 3.45 -10.60 3.20
N ARG A 21 3.34 -11.25 2.04
CA ARG A 21 4.07 -10.88 0.82
C ARG A 21 3.10 -10.42 -0.24
N VAL A 22 3.25 -9.19 -0.72
CA VAL A 22 2.45 -8.62 -1.81
C VAL A 22 3.36 -8.39 -2.99
N HIS A 23 3.07 -9.04 -4.12
CA HIS A 23 3.94 -8.96 -5.28
C HIS A 23 3.21 -9.08 -6.61
N HIS A 24 3.89 -8.69 -7.70
CA HIS A 24 3.37 -8.77 -9.07
C HIS A 24 2.04 -8.01 -9.26
N ALA A 25 1.81 -6.96 -8.46
CA ALA A 25 0.67 -6.06 -8.66
C ALA A 25 0.89 -5.22 -9.92
N ALA A 26 -0.14 -5.10 -10.74
CA ALA A 26 -0.09 -4.30 -11.96
C ALA A 26 -0.20 -2.79 -11.68
N GLY A 27 -0.67 -2.41 -10.48
CA GLY A 27 -0.65 -1.05 -9.94
C GLY A 27 0.14 -0.99 -8.64
N SER A 28 -0.34 -0.23 -7.66
CA SER A 28 0.34 -0.10 -6.37
C SER A 28 0.25 -1.39 -5.54
N GLY A 29 1.27 -1.69 -4.74
CA GLY A 29 1.28 -2.89 -3.90
C GLY A 29 0.19 -2.84 -2.82
N LEU A 30 0.27 -1.82 -1.96
CA LEU A 30 -0.72 -1.53 -0.93
C LEU A 30 -1.30 -0.14 -1.19
N THR A 31 -2.63 0.01 -1.08
CA THR A 31 -3.28 1.32 -1.11
C THR A 31 -4.15 1.54 0.11
N ALA A 32 -4.09 2.74 0.68
CA ALA A 32 -5.03 3.23 1.68
C ALA A 32 -5.57 4.58 1.21
N THR A 33 -6.89 4.66 1.01
CA THR A 33 -7.52 5.86 0.45
C THR A 33 -8.81 6.19 1.17
N GLY A 34 -8.96 7.47 1.48
CA GLY A 34 -10.17 8.02 2.06
C GLY A 34 -10.07 8.23 3.57
N GLU A 35 -10.81 9.22 4.04
CA GLU A 35 -10.79 9.63 5.43
C GLU A 35 -11.27 8.48 6.33
N GLY A 36 -10.55 8.28 7.44
CA GLY A 36 -10.81 7.19 8.36
C GLY A 36 -10.30 5.83 7.90
N SER A 37 -9.75 5.67 6.68
CA SER A 37 -9.06 4.43 6.32
C SER A 37 -7.66 4.38 6.92
N ALA A 38 -7.30 3.23 7.49
CA ALA A 38 -5.98 2.99 8.04
C ALA A 38 -5.45 1.61 7.64
N LEU A 39 -4.18 1.52 7.30
CA LEU A 39 -3.50 0.25 7.04
C LEU A 39 -2.42 0.02 8.10
N GLU A 40 -2.46 -1.11 8.78
CA GLU A 40 -1.33 -1.56 9.60
C GLU A 40 -0.62 -2.73 8.91
N ALA A 41 0.68 -2.63 8.71
CA ALA A 41 1.50 -3.71 8.17
C ALA A 41 2.73 -3.95 9.06
N VAL A 42 2.94 -5.20 9.46
CA VAL A 42 4.05 -5.61 10.34
C VAL A 42 4.80 -6.78 9.72
N GLY A 43 6.11 -6.62 9.50
CA GLY A 43 6.95 -7.67 8.92
C GLY A 43 6.57 -8.04 7.49
N CYS A 44 5.96 -7.12 6.74
CA CYS A 44 5.46 -7.37 5.38
C CYS A 44 6.51 -7.05 4.32
N GLU A 45 6.41 -7.71 3.17
CA GLU A 45 7.27 -7.44 2.02
C GLU A 45 6.41 -7.08 0.80
N VAL A 46 6.71 -5.95 0.15
CA VAL A 46 6.04 -5.48 -1.06
C VAL A 46 7.06 -5.36 -2.18
N TYR A 47 6.92 -6.16 -3.24
CA TYR A 47 7.95 -6.25 -4.28
C TYR A 47 7.43 -6.57 -5.69
N GLU A 48 8.20 -6.22 -6.72
CA GLU A 48 7.87 -6.50 -8.13
C GLU A 48 6.49 -5.92 -8.51
N VAL A 49 6.24 -4.67 -8.13
CA VAL A 49 4.97 -3.97 -8.41
C VAL A 49 5.16 -2.91 -9.49
N ARG A 50 4.18 -2.82 -10.40
CA ARG A 50 4.16 -1.88 -11.52
C ARG A 50 3.44 -0.57 -11.14
N GLY A 51 3.89 0.03 -10.04
CA GLY A 51 3.34 1.25 -9.46
C GLY A 51 4.12 1.62 -8.19
N SER A 52 3.48 2.36 -7.29
CA SER A 52 4.06 2.63 -5.96
C SER A 52 4.00 1.38 -5.08
N GLY A 53 4.98 1.17 -4.22
CA GLY A 53 4.94 0.08 -3.24
C GLY A 53 3.76 0.24 -2.27
N VAL A 54 3.71 1.38 -1.61
CA VAL A 54 2.60 1.79 -0.74
C VAL A 54 2.12 3.18 -1.17
N GLN A 55 0.82 3.34 -1.34
CA GLN A 55 0.20 4.61 -1.68
C GLN A 55 -0.87 4.97 -0.65
N VAL A 56 -0.75 6.16 -0.08
CA VAL A 56 -1.70 6.68 0.91
C VAL A 56 -2.26 8.01 0.40
N THR A 57 -3.58 8.10 0.27
CA THR A 57 -4.27 9.32 -0.24
C THR A 57 -5.56 9.62 0.51
N GLY A 58 -6.17 10.79 0.25
CA GLY A 58 -7.49 11.14 0.77
C GLY A 58 -7.60 11.15 2.29
N ARG A 59 -6.57 11.63 3.00
CA ARG A 59 -6.48 11.63 4.49
C ARG A 59 -6.49 10.23 5.14
N ALA A 60 -6.17 9.18 4.38
CA ALA A 60 -5.90 7.88 4.97
C ALA A 60 -4.58 7.88 5.75
N THR A 61 -4.36 6.82 6.54
CA THR A 61 -3.12 6.60 7.29
C THR A 61 -2.55 5.21 7.01
N ALA A 62 -1.23 5.05 7.13
CA ALA A 62 -0.59 3.75 7.08
C ALA A 62 0.56 3.67 8.08
N HIS A 63 0.60 2.59 8.86
CA HIS A 63 1.69 2.28 9.78
C HIS A 63 2.42 1.04 9.27
N LEU A 64 3.70 1.19 8.93
CA LEU A 64 4.56 0.12 8.45
C LEU A 64 5.65 -0.12 9.49
N THR A 65 5.70 -1.33 10.06
CA THR A 65 6.71 -1.74 11.05
C THR A 65 7.48 -2.93 10.51
N ASP A 66 8.81 -2.85 10.46
CA ASP A 66 9.68 -3.91 9.95
C ASP A 66 9.29 -4.39 8.53
N CYS A 67 8.81 -3.48 7.69
CA CYS A 67 8.40 -3.78 6.33
C CYS A 67 9.52 -3.48 5.33
N ASP A 68 9.61 -4.30 4.28
CA ASP A 68 10.51 -4.09 3.15
C ASP A 68 9.69 -3.78 1.88
N VAL A 69 10.10 -2.73 1.17
CA VAL A 69 9.45 -2.26 -0.05
C VAL A 69 10.52 -2.00 -1.10
N HIS A 70 10.55 -2.81 -2.15
CA HIS A 70 11.61 -2.79 -3.15
C HIS A 70 11.12 -3.23 -4.52
N ARG A 71 11.93 -2.99 -5.56
CA ARG A 71 11.60 -3.35 -6.97
C ARG A 71 10.22 -2.84 -7.39
N THR A 72 9.96 -1.58 -7.08
CA THR A 72 8.78 -0.82 -7.53
C THR A 72 9.15 -0.04 -8.79
N THR A 73 8.21 0.11 -9.74
CA THR A 73 8.45 0.99 -10.90
C THR A 73 8.12 2.46 -10.61
N GLY A 74 7.31 2.72 -9.58
CA GLY A 74 7.08 4.06 -9.01
C GLY A 74 7.82 4.22 -7.67
N ASP A 75 7.38 5.15 -6.83
CA ASP A 75 8.00 5.36 -5.51
C ASP A 75 7.78 4.16 -4.58
N GLY A 76 8.71 3.93 -3.66
CA GLY A 76 8.52 2.91 -2.61
C GLY A 76 7.29 3.22 -1.75
N VAL A 77 7.18 4.45 -1.27
CA VAL A 77 6.04 4.94 -0.50
C VAL A 77 5.67 6.34 -1.01
N THR A 78 4.42 6.53 -1.41
CA THR A 78 3.87 7.83 -1.83
C THR A 78 2.76 8.25 -0.87
N LEU A 79 2.83 9.51 -0.43
CA LEU A 79 1.77 10.22 0.29
C LEU A 79 1.30 11.35 -0.62
N ASP A 80 0.03 11.33 -1.00
CA ASP A 80 -0.57 12.40 -1.80
C ASP A 80 -1.85 12.89 -1.12
N THR A 81 -2.20 14.15 -1.37
CA THR A 81 -3.33 14.82 -0.74
C THR A 81 -4.62 14.76 -1.56
N ASP A 82 -4.53 14.31 -2.82
CA ASP A 82 -5.53 14.50 -3.89
C ASP A 82 -5.85 15.99 -4.18
#